data_AF-D0NW37-F1
#
_entry.id   AF-D0NW37-F1
#
_cell.length_a   1.000
_cell.length_b   1.000
_cell.length_c   1.000
_cell.angle_alpha   90.00
_cell.angle_beta   90.00
_cell.angle_gamma   90.00
#
_symmetry.space_group_name_H-M   'P 1'
#
loop_
_entity.id
_entity.type
_entity.pdbx_description
1 polymer ?
#
loop_
_entity_poly.entity_id
_entity_poly.type
_entity_poly.pdbx_seq_one_letter_code
_entity_poly.pdbx_strand_id
1 'polypeptide(L)'
;MGVSQSKGGDSGGVRWKLRPLVPRSWAELGKLHVRFQQETYRRRADPAFQYFMPFHVFRAIVTPLCPEKGKMQLLAMFEDLDVKNTRKLVVMDFFSGLALLVDAKKLQKLEFVLSLLDNGGFNTLNKCELTMIVSSAARGLKMFAPGADVLQEATMRPLIRRLFGWSDEELRQTVINKALADPEIIFFLSDLEAQHLPENY
;
A
#
# COMPACT_ATOMS: atom_id res chain seq x y z
N MET A 1 -34.40 35.93 -11.59
CA MET A 1 -34.13 34.60 -12.15
C MET A 1 -32.63 34.41 -12.22
N GLY A 2 -32.10 33.36 -11.60
CA GLY A 2 -30.66 33.11 -11.50
C GLY A 2 -30.37 32.07 -10.43
N VAL A 3 -30.94 30.88 -10.60
CA VAL A 3 -30.67 29.73 -9.72
C VAL A 3 -29.32 29.16 -10.12
N SER A 4 -28.28 29.48 -9.36
CA SER A 4 -27.02 28.73 -9.41
C SER A 4 -27.29 27.35 -8.83
N GLN A 5 -27.51 26.37 -9.71
CA GLN A 5 -27.44 24.96 -9.36
C GLN A 5 -25.99 24.65 -8.98
N SER A 6 -25.72 24.57 -7.67
CA SER A 6 -24.58 23.83 -7.16
C SER A 6 -24.76 22.36 -7.57
N LYS A 7 -23.91 21.89 -8.49
CA LYS A 7 -23.74 20.46 -8.71
C LYS A 7 -23.09 19.86 -7.47
N GLY A 8 -23.92 19.51 -6.50
CA GLY A 8 -23.58 18.56 -5.44
C GLY A 8 -23.38 17.18 -6.07
N GLY A 9 -22.15 16.95 -6.52
CA GLY A 9 -21.69 15.65 -7.00
C GLY A 9 -20.69 15.09 -6.01
N ASP A 10 -21.12 14.85 -4.76
CA ASP A 10 -20.33 14.09 -3.79
C ASP A 10 -20.48 12.59 -4.10
N SER A 11 -20.07 12.21 -5.32
CA SER A 11 -19.80 10.83 -5.69
C SER A 11 -18.51 10.47 -4.98
N GLY A 12 -18.56 9.66 -3.91
CA GLY A 12 -17.47 9.43 -2.94
C GLY A 12 -16.14 8.83 -3.47
N GLY A 13 -15.75 9.05 -4.73
CA GLY A 13 -14.50 8.66 -5.36
C GLY A 13 -14.20 7.16 -5.54
N VAL A 14 -13.10 6.86 -6.22
CA VAL A 14 -12.49 5.51 -6.26
C VAL A 14 -12.32 4.92 -4.84
N ARG A 15 -12.17 5.79 -3.83
CA ARG A 15 -12.10 5.45 -2.40
C ARG A 15 -13.32 4.67 -1.88
N TRP A 16 -14.57 5.03 -2.22
CA TRP A 16 -15.75 4.29 -1.72
C TRP A 16 -15.84 2.87 -2.29
N LYS A 17 -15.48 2.71 -3.58
CA LYS A 17 -15.55 1.43 -4.28
C LYS A 17 -14.54 0.42 -3.74
N LEU A 18 -13.37 0.90 -3.37
CA LEU A 18 -12.26 0.07 -2.88
C LEU A 18 -12.26 -0.11 -1.36
N ARG A 19 -13.10 0.62 -0.62
CA ARG A 19 -13.25 0.49 0.85
C ARG A 19 -13.42 -0.97 1.32
N PRO A 20 -14.19 -1.85 0.65
CA PRO A 20 -14.31 -3.26 1.05
C PRO A 20 -13.01 -4.07 0.96
N LEU A 21 -12.00 -3.58 0.22
CA LEU A 21 -10.69 -4.23 0.09
C LEU A 21 -9.72 -3.81 1.19
N VAL A 22 -10.00 -2.70 1.90
CA VAL A 22 -9.14 -2.22 2.98
C VAL A 22 -9.39 -3.07 4.22
N PRO A 23 -8.38 -3.79 4.75
CA PRO A 23 -8.53 -4.56 5.97
C PRO A 23 -8.96 -3.66 7.14
N ARG A 24 -9.80 -4.19 8.03
CA ARG A 24 -10.31 -3.45 9.20
C ARG A 24 -9.33 -3.47 10.37
N SER A 25 -8.33 -4.33 10.30
CA SER A 25 -7.33 -4.50 11.36
C SER A 25 -6.01 -5.02 10.79
N TRP A 26 -4.94 -4.82 11.54
CA TRP A 26 -3.64 -5.37 11.20
C TRP A 26 -3.63 -6.90 11.07
N ALA A 27 -4.40 -7.60 11.91
CA ALA A 27 -4.54 -9.06 11.85
C ALA A 27 -5.18 -9.52 10.53
N GLU A 28 -6.13 -8.76 10.01
CA GLU A 28 -6.78 -9.04 8.73
C GLU A 28 -5.84 -8.79 7.55
N LEU A 29 -5.04 -7.72 7.58
CA LEU A 29 -3.96 -7.48 6.62
C LEU A 29 -2.94 -8.63 6.62
N GLY A 30 -2.53 -9.09 7.81
CA GLY A 30 -1.63 -10.24 7.96
C GLY A 30 -2.19 -11.51 7.33
N LYS A 31 -3.47 -11.82 7.58
CA LYS A 31 -4.15 -12.98 6.95
C LYS A 31 -4.22 -12.84 5.43
N LEU A 32 -4.48 -11.64 4.92
CA LEU A 32 -4.49 -11.37 3.48
C LEU A 32 -3.11 -11.64 2.85
N HIS A 33 -2.05 -11.14 3.48
CA HIS A 33 -0.67 -11.33 3.01
C HIS A 33 -0.25 -12.81 3.04
N VAL A 34 -0.59 -13.54 4.11
CA VAL A 34 -0.32 -14.99 4.20
C VAL A 34 -1.02 -15.75 3.08
N ARG A 35 -2.27 -15.39 2.72
CA ARG A 35 -2.96 -16.02 1.58
C ARG A 35 -2.26 -15.74 0.26
N PHE A 36 -1.77 -14.52 0.07
CA PHE A 36 -0.95 -14.20 -1.11
C PHE A 36 0.30 -15.08 -1.16
N GLN A 37 1.05 -15.21 -0.05
CA GLN A 37 2.23 -16.08 0.04
C GLN A 37 1.89 -17.55 -0.27
N GLN A 38 0.71 -18.04 0.14
CA GLN A 38 0.24 -19.38 -0.21
C GLN A 38 -0.05 -19.52 -1.71
N GLU A 39 -0.68 -18.51 -2.32
CA GLU A 39 -0.98 -18.51 -3.77
C GLU A 39 0.29 -18.43 -4.63
N THR A 40 1.30 -17.68 -4.18
CA THR A 40 2.61 -17.61 -4.85
C THR A 40 3.38 -18.91 -4.69
N TYR A 41 3.36 -19.53 -3.50
CA TYR A 41 4.01 -20.82 -3.27
C TYR A 41 3.40 -21.95 -4.12
N ARG A 42 2.07 -21.95 -4.28
CA ARG A 42 1.35 -22.88 -5.18
C ARG A 42 1.76 -22.70 -6.65
N ARG A 43 2.16 -21.49 -7.03
CA ARG A 43 2.54 -21.10 -8.40
C ARG A 43 4.04 -20.85 -8.56
N ARG A 44 4.86 -21.38 -7.65
CA ARG A 44 6.32 -21.17 -7.61
C ARG A 44 7.07 -21.50 -8.91
N ALA A 45 6.44 -22.23 -9.84
CA ALA A 45 6.98 -22.48 -11.17
C ALA A 45 7.08 -21.20 -12.03
N ASP A 46 6.28 -20.18 -11.74
CA ASP A 46 6.33 -18.86 -12.38
C ASP A 46 6.70 -17.79 -11.33
N PRO A 47 7.95 -17.30 -11.32
CA PRO A 47 8.42 -16.28 -10.39
C PRO A 47 7.68 -14.95 -10.49
N ALA A 48 6.99 -14.66 -11.61
CA ALA A 48 6.28 -13.40 -11.78
C ALA A 48 5.19 -13.20 -10.71
N PHE A 49 4.61 -14.28 -10.19
CA PHE A 49 3.59 -14.22 -9.13
C PHE A 49 4.10 -13.67 -7.81
N GLN A 50 5.42 -13.66 -7.57
CA GLN A 50 6.02 -13.03 -6.39
C GLN A 50 5.86 -11.50 -6.43
N TYR A 51 5.90 -10.91 -7.62
CA TYR A 51 5.93 -9.46 -7.83
C TYR A 51 4.63 -8.91 -8.38
N PHE A 52 3.86 -9.74 -9.09
CA PHE A 52 2.64 -9.34 -9.79
C PHE A 52 1.45 -10.20 -9.38
N MET A 53 0.32 -9.53 -9.21
CA MET A 53 -0.95 -10.13 -8.81
C MET A 53 -1.97 -9.99 -9.94
N PRO A 54 -2.14 -11.00 -10.81
CA PRO A 54 -3.21 -11.00 -11.80
C PRO A 54 -4.57 -11.24 -11.13
N PHE A 55 -5.66 -10.97 -11.86
CA PHE A 55 -7.02 -11.00 -11.32
C PHE A 55 -7.39 -12.30 -10.59
N HIS A 56 -6.96 -13.46 -11.09
CA HIS A 56 -7.29 -14.73 -10.45
C HIS A 56 -6.63 -14.90 -9.07
N VAL A 57 -5.41 -14.38 -8.88
CA VAL A 57 -4.72 -14.37 -7.57
C VAL A 57 -5.37 -13.32 -6.67
N PHE A 58 -5.61 -12.11 -7.19
CA PHE A 58 -6.32 -11.06 -6.48
C PHE A 58 -7.65 -11.58 -5.93
N ARG A 59 -8.50 -12.17 -6.77
CA ARG A 59 -9.77 -12.76 -6.38
C ARG A 59 -9.59 -13.80 -5.28
N ALA A 60 -8.63 -14.71 -5.41
CA ALA A 60 -8.41 -15.76 -4.42
C ALA A 60 -8.10 -15.20 -3.03
N ILE A 61 -7.32 -14.11 -2.95
CA ILE A 61 -6.90 -13.54 -1.66
C ILE A 61 -7.96 -12.60 -1.06
N VAL A 62 -8.69 -11.82 -1.88
CA VAL A 62 -9.64 -10.80 -1.40
C VAL A 62 -11.05 -11.33 -1.18
N THR A 63 -11.46 -12.43 -1.83
CA THR A 63 -12.81 -12.99 -1.68
C THR A 63 -13.24 -13.13 -0.21
N PRO A 64 -12.39 -13.63 0.72
CA PRO A 64 -12.84 -13.78 2.10
C PRO A 64 -12.86 -12.46 2.90
N LEU A 65 -12.30 -11.36 2.40
CA LEU A 65 -12.47 -10.02 2.99
C LEU A 65 -13.84 -9.43 2.64
N CYS A 66 -14.36 -9.79 1.48
CA CYS A 66 -15.59 -9.24 0.94
C CYS A 66 -16.44 -10.36 0.30
N PRO A 67 -16.92 -11.34 1.11
CA PRO A 67 -17.60 -12.54 0.61
C PRO A 67 -18.88 -12.24 -0.18
N GLU A 68 -19.52 -11.11 0.11
CA GLU A 68 -20.71 -10.62 -0.60
C GLU A 68 -20.42 -10.15 -2.03
N LYS A 69 -19.15 -10.02 -2.43
CA LYS A 69 -18.75 -9.52 -3.75
C LYS A 69 -18.60 -10.67 -4.73
N GLY A 70 -19.50 -10.71 -5.71
CA GLY A 70 -19.41 -11.63 -6.84
C GLY A 70 -18.21 -11.35 -7.75
N LYS A 71 -17.87 -12.31 -8.63
CA LYS A 71 -16.73 -12.24 -9.56
C LYS A 71 -16.67 -10.92 -10.36
N MET A 72 -17.80 -10.46 -10.89
CA MET A 72 -17.86 -9.23 -11.69
C MET A 72 -17.58 -7.97 -10.87
N GLN A 73 -18.02 -7.94 -9.62
CA GLN A 73 -17.75 -6.81 -8.72
C GLN A 73 -16.27 -6.77 -8.33
N LEU A 74 -15.67 -7.92 -8.05
CA LEU A 74 -14.23 -8.03 -7.79
C LEU A 74 -13.39 -7.66 -9.02
N LEU A 75 -13.86 -8.00 -10.22
CA LEU A 75 -13.19 -7.60 -11.46
C LEU A 75 -13.21 -6.08 -11.65
N ALA A 76 -14.35 -5.44 -11.43
CA ALA A 76 -14.45 -3.97 -11.50
C ALA A 76 -13.52 -3.29 -10.49
N MET A 77 -13.44 -3.81 -9.24
CA MET A 77 -12.49 -3.29 -8.25
C MET A 77 -11.03 -3.51 -8.66
N PHE A 78 -10.72 -4.64 -9.28
CA PHE A 78 -9.37 -4.92 -9.81
C PHE A 78 -9.02 -3.95 -10.94
N GLU A 79 -9.95 -3.66 -11.85
CA GLU A 79 -9.77 -2.69 -12.94
C GLU A 79 -9.59 -1.27 -12.41
N ASP A 80 -10.32 -0.88 -11.36
CA ASP A 80 -10.14 0.41 -10.67
C ASP A 80 -8.73 0.53 -10.04
N LEU A 81 -8.14 -0.58 -9.58
CA LEU A 81 -6.77 -0.63 -9.04
C LEU A 81 -5.68 -0.68 -10.14
N ASP A 82 -5.96 -1.34 -11.26
CA ASP A 82 -5.05 -1.48 -12.40
C ASP A 82 -5.12 -0.26 -13.32
N VAL A 83 -4.76 0.91 -12.78
CA VAL A 83 -4.83 2.22 -13.46
C VAL A 83 -4.08 2.22 -14.79
N LYS A 84 -3.03 1.39 -14.93
CA LYS A 84 -2.22 1.27 -16.16
C LYS A 84 -2.75 0.19 -17.13
N ASN A 85 -3.84 -0.49 -16.78
CA ASN A 85 -4.48 -1.54 -17.56
C ASN A 85 -3.51 -2.65 -18.01
N THR A 86 -2.62 -3.05 -17.10
CA THR A 86 -1.57 -4.06 -17.34
C THR A 86 -2.05 -5.49 -17.10
N ARG A 87 -3.31 -5.65 -16.69
CA ARG A 87 -3.98 -6.88 -16.27
C ARG A 87 -3.32 -7.56 -15.05
N LYS A 88 -2.52 -6.81 -14.29
CA LYS A 88 -1.83 -7.27 -13.08
C LYS A 88 -1.54 -6.09 -12.15
N LEU A 89 -1.63 -6.33 -10.85
CA LEU A 89 -1.23 -5.36 -9.84
C LEU A 89 0.20 -5.62 -9.39
N VAL A 90 0.95 -4.57 -9.06
CA VAL A 90 2.25 -4.73 -8.39
C VAL A 90 1.98 -5.07 -6.92
N VAL A 91 2.51 -6.19 -6.45
CA VAL A 91 2.26 -6.73 -5.11
C VAL A 91 2.72 -5.75 -4.03
N MET A 92 3.92 -5.18 -4.20
CA MET A 92 4.45 -4.19 -3.26
C MET A 92 3.53 -2.97 -3.18
N ASP A 93 3.07 -2.43 -4.31
CA ASP A 93 2.17 -1.26 -4.33
C ASP A 93 0.88 -1.58 -3.56
N PHE A 94 0.28 -2.74 -3.85
CA PHE A 94 -0.97 -3.17 -3.22
C PHE A 94 -0.83 -3.30 -1.69
N PHE A 95 0.15 -4.07 -1.21
CA PHE A 95 0.30 -4.33 0.23
C PHE A 95 0.84 -3.13 1.01
N SER A 96 1.74 -2.33 0.42
CA SER A 96 2.24 -1.12 1.09
C SER A 96 1.15 -0.07 1.24
N GLY A 97 0.30 0.11 0.21
CA GLY A 97 -0.87 0.98 0.28
C GLY A 97 -1.83 0.58 1.41
N LEU A 98 -2.17 -0.70 1.50
CA LEU A 98 -3.01 -1.21 2.59
C LEU A 98 -2.37 -1.03 3.97
N ALA A 99 -1.08 -1.35 4.13
CA ALA A 99 -0.38 -1.23 5.41
C ALA A 99 -0.36 0.21 5.94
N LEU A 100 -0.24 1.19 5.05
CA LEU A 100 -0.23 2.60 5.44
C LEU A 100 -1.61 3.09 5.90
N LEU A 101 -2.69 2.50 5.38
CA LEU A 101 -4.07 2.87 5.71
C LEU A 101 -4.63 2.15 6.95
N VAL A 102 -4.27 0.88 7.16
CA VAL A 102 -4.78 0.09 8.29
C VAL A 102 -4.23 0.62 9.60
N ASP A 103 -5.07 0.89 10.59
CA ASP A 103 -4.62 1.35 11.90
C ASP A 103 -3.69 0.32 12.58
N ALA A 104 -2.49 0.78 12.95
CA ALA A 104 -1.42 -0.03 13.55
C ALA A 104 -0.27 0.86 14.03
N LYS A 105 0.62 0.29 14.86
CA LYS A 105 1.84 0.99 15.31
C LYS A 105 2.72 1.35 14.12
N LYS A 106 3.26 2.58 14.11
CA LYS A 106 4.18 3.09 13.07
C LYS A 106 5.37 2.16 12.81
N LEU A 107 5.97 1.62 13.86
CA LEU A 107 7.04 0.60 13.76
C LEU A 107 6.59 -0.61 12.93
N GLN A 108 5.41 -1.15 13.24
CA GLN A 108 4.86 -2.32 12.59
C GLN A 108 4.56 -2.06 11.11
N LYS A 109 4.05 -0.86 10.78
CA LYS A 109 3.86 -0.42 9.40
C LYS A 109 5.17 -0.40 8.61
N LEU A 110 6.21 0.21 9.18
CA LEU A 110 7.54 0.33 8.55
C LEU A 110 8.20 -1.03 8.36
N GLU A 111 8.21 -1.88 9.38
CA GLU A 111 8.74 -3.25 9.31
C GLU A 111 8.07 -4.05 8.21
N PHE A 112 6.73 -4.00 8.15
CA PHE A 112 5.97 -4.72 7.14
C PHE A 112 6.29 -4.21 5.73
N VAL A 113 6.23 -2.89 5.50
CA VAL A 113 6.49 -2.29 4.20
C VAL A 113 7.92 -2.60 3.71
N LEU A 114 8.91 -2.56 4.61
CA LEU A 114 10.28 -2.93 4.28
C LEU A 114 10.46 -4.43 4.03
N SER A 115 9.64 -5.28 4.65
CA SER A 115 9.68 -6.75 4.45
C SER A 115 9.05 -7.21 3.13
N LEU A 116 8.25 -6.37 2.46
CA LEU A 116 7.62 -6.71 1.17
C LEU A 116 8.64 -6.89 0.04
N LEU A 117 9.82 -6.27 0.18
CA LEU A 117 10.93 -6.54 -0.70
C LEU A 117 11.83 -7.60 -0.04
N ASP A 118 11.73 -8.83 -0.55
CA ASP A 118 12.63 -9.91 -0.13
C ASP A 118 13.96 -9.78 -0.89
N ASN A 119 14.98 -9.32 -0.18
CA ASN A 119 16.34 -9.24 -0.70
C ASN A 119 17.07 -10.60 -0.64
N GLY A 120 16.37 -11.74 -0.56
CA GLY A 120 17.01 -13.04 -0.32
C GLY A 120 17.38 -13.23 1.15
N GLY A 121 16.58 -12.66 2.06
CA GLY A 121 16.76 -12.80 3.51
C GLY A 121 17.89 -11.97 4.12
N PHE A 122 18.54 -11.06 3.37
CA PHE A 122 19.51 -10.13 3.96
C PHE A 122 18.84 -9.14 4.92
N ASN A 123 19.57 -8.80 5.98
CA ASN A 123 19.15 -7.82 7.00
C ASN A 123 19.54 -6.38 6.63
N THR A 124 20.13 -6.20 5.46
CA THR A 124 20.53 -4.90 4.91
C THR A 124 19.57 -4.42 3.85
N LEU A 125 19.63 -3.12 3.59
CA LEU A 125 18.87 -2.42 2.58
C LEU A 125 19.82 -1.46 1.87
N ASN A 126 19.78 -1.40 0.55
CA ASN A 126 20.49 -0.38 -0.23
C ASN A 126 19.56 0.77 -0.65
N LYS A 127 20.15 1.86 -1.16
CA LYS A 127 19.38 3.06 -1.60
C LYS A 127 18.34 2.74 -2.68
N CYS A 128 18.66 1.87 -3.63
CA CYS A 128 17.75 1.49 -4.72
C CYS A 128 16.53 0.76 -4.17
N GLU A 129 16.74 -0.17 -3.26
CA GLU A 129 15.69 -0.93 -2.58
C GLU A 129 14.78 -0.02 -1.76
N LEU A 130 15.35 0.87 -0.95
CA LEU A 130 14.55 1.85 -0.22
C LEU A 130 13.75 2.73 -1.18
N THR A 131 14.35 3.18 -2.28
CA THR A 131 13.66 3.99 -3.30
C THR A 131 12.48 3.22 -3.88
N MET A 132 12.66 1.95 -4.23
CA MET A 132 11.59 1.09 -4.72
C MET A 132 10.47 0.96 -3.69
N ILE A 133 10.81 0.71 -2.43
CA ILE A 133 9.82 0.54 -1.34
C ILE A 133 9.01 1.81 -1.12
N VAL A 134 9.67 2.97 -0.98
CA VAL A 134 8.98 4.25 -0.81
C VAL A 134 8.13 4.57 -2.05
N SER A 135 8.60 4.22 -3.25
CA SER A 135 7.85 4.49 -4.49
C SER A 135 6.61 3.61 -4.58
N SER A 136 6.73 2.36 -4.14
CA SER A 136 5.62 1.42 -4.06
C SER A 136 4.59 1.87 -3.04
N ALA A 137 5.03 2.34 -1.85
CA ALA A 137 4.16 2.94 -0.85
C ALA A 137 3.37 4.14 -1.38
N ALA A 138 4.03 5.05 -2.07
CA ALA A 138 3.40 6.22 -2.70
C ALA A 138 2.35 5.80 -3.74
N ARG A 139 2.69 4.87 -4.64
CA ARG A 139 1.74 4.33 -5.64
C ARG A 139 0.58 3.58 -4.99
N GLY A 140 0.85 2.79 -3.96
CA GLY A 140 -0.14 2.07 -3.17
C GLY A 140 -1.13 2.99 -2.49
N LEU A 141 -0.67 4.06 -1.86
CA LEU A 141 -1.54 5.09 -1.30
C LEU A 141 -2.43 5.73 -2.37
N LYS A 142 -1.88 6.03 -3.56
CA LYS A 142 -2.68 6.54 -4.67
C LYS A 142 -3.78 5.58 -5.12
N MET A 143 -3.56 4.26 -5.00
CA MET A 143 -4.58 3.25 -5.32
C MET A 143 -5.79 3.31 -4.37
N PHE A 144 -5.56 3.48 -3.06
CA PHE A 144 -6.62 3.34 -2.05
C PHE A 144 -7.09 4.66 -1.42
N ALA A 145 -6.29 5.72 -1.52
CA ALA A 145 -6.56 7.06 -1.01
C ALA A 145 -6.12 8.12 -2.04
N PRO A 146 -6.79 8.23 -3.21
CA PRO A 146 -6.39 9.07 -4.34
C PRO A 146 -6.40 10.60 -4.13
N GLY A 147 -6.51 11.08 -2.89
CA GLY A 147 -6.40 12.49 -2.51
C GLY A 147 -5.53 12.74 -1.27
N ALA A 148 -4.92 11.69 -0.68
CA ALA A 148 -3.87 11.89 0.29
C ALA A 148 -2.70 12.60 -0.40
N ASP A 149 -2.05 13.55 0.27
CA ASP A 149 -0.87 14.21 -0.29
C ASP A 149 0.24 13.16 -0.43
N VAL A 150 0.34 12.59 -1.63
CA VAL A 150 1.21 11.45 -1.90
C VAL A 150 2.64 11.97 -1.84
N LEU A 151 3.52 11.25 -1.13
CA LEU A 151 4.97 11.46 -1.17
C LEU A 151 5.42 11.62 -2.63
N GLN A 152 5.65 12.87 -3.04
CA GLN A 152 6.05 13.19 -4.40
C GLN A 152 7.50 12.76 -4.59
N GLU A 153 7.90 12.35 -5.79
CA GLU A 153 9.27 11.90 -6.07
C GLU A 153 10.34 12.93 -5.62
N ALA A 154 10.01 14.22 -5.73
CA ALA A 154 10.86 15.33 -5.26
C ALA A 154 11.14 15.29 -3.75
N THR A 155 10.17 14.85 -2.93
CA THR A 155 10.32 14.68 -1.48
C THR A 155 11.01 13.37 -1.08
N MET A 156 11.04 12.39 -1.97
CA MET A 156 11.62 11.07 -1.69
C MET A 156 13.16 11.08 -1.67
N ARG A 157 13.81 11.80 -2.60
CA ARG A 157 15.29 11.82 -2.64
C ARG A 157 15.93 12.42 -1.39
N PRO A 158 15.46 13.56 -0.85
CA PRO A 158 15.94 14.08 0.42
C PRO A 158 15.72 13.09 1.58
N LEU A 159 14.54 12.46 1.65
CA LEU A 159 14.20 11.48 2.67
C LEU A 159 15.14 10.26 2.65
N ILE A 160 15.40 9.68 1.48
CA ILE A 160 16.36 8.58 1.33
C ILE A 160 17.75 8.99 1.78
N ARG A 161 18.21 10.21 1.42
CA ARG A 161 19.50 10.74 1.88
C ARG A 161 19.55 10.92 3.39
N ARG A 162 18.47 11.34 4.06
CA ARG A 162 18.43 11.44 5.54
C ARG A 162 18.53 10.05 6.20
N LEU A 163 17.89 9.04 5.62
CA LEU A 163 17.88 7.69 6.16
C LEU A 163 19.22 6.95 5.97
N PHE A 164 19.90 7.16 4.83
CA PHE A 164 21.17 6.49 4.53
C PHE A 164 22.41 7.32 4.84
N GLY A 165 22.28 8.64 4.93
CA GLY A 165 23.42 9.55 4.95
C GLY A 165 24.31 9.33 3.72
N TRP A 166 25.58 9.04 3.98
CA TRP A 166 26.58 8.77 2.94
C TRP A 166 26.73 7.29 2.61
N SER A 167 26.14 6.38 3.40
CA SER A 167 26.25 4.94 3.15
C SER A 167 25.45 4.52 1.92
N ASP A 168 25.90 3.50 1.20
CA ASP A 168 25.16 2.91 0.07
C ASP A 168 24.29 1.72 0.51
N GLU A 169 24.62 1.13 1.65
CA GLU A 169 23.91 0.02 2.27
C GLU A 169 23.84 0.21 3.79
N GLU A 170 22.69 -0.08 4.39
CA GLU A 170 22.42 0.11 5.81
C GLU A 170 21.65 -1.08 6.39
N LEU A 171 21.78 -1.33 7.69
CA LEU A 171 20.92 -2.32 8.36
C LEU A 171 19.46 -1.86 8.31
N ARG A 172 18.54 -2.78 7.97
CA ARG A 172 17.10 -2.50 7.93
C ARG A 172 16.60 -1.89 9.24
N GLN A 173 17.07 -2.42 10.38
CA GLN A 173 16.70 -1.89 11.69
C GLN A 173 17.21 -0.45 11.91
N THR A 174 18.40 -0.12 11.42
CA THR A 174 18.94 1.24 11.48
C THR A 174 18.06 2.20 10.68
N VAL A 175 17.65 1.80 9.46
CA VAL A 175 16.72 2.59 8.63
C VAL A 175 15.38 2.79 9.34
N ILE A 176 14.82 1.75 9.97
CA ILE A 176 13.58 1.84 10.76
C ILE A 176 13.75 2.83 11.92
N ASN A 177 14.82 2.71 12.70
CA ASN A 177 15.06 3.58 13.85
C ASN A 177 15.21 5.04 13.41
N LYS A 178 15.94 5.30 12.31
CA LYS A 178 16.06 6.64 11.73
C LYS A 178 14.72 7.16 11.23
N ALA A 179 13.91 6.32 10.59
CA ALA A 179 12.58 6.70 10.10
C ALA A 179 11.60 7.03 11.24
N LEU A 180 11.68 6.31 12.36
CA LEU A 180 10.87 6.59 13.55
C LEU A 180 11.32 7.86 14.29
N ALA A 181 12.55 8.31 14.08
CA ALA A 181 13.07 9.55 14.61
C ALA A 181 12.89 10.75 13.65
N ASP A 182 12.47 10.52 12.40
CA ASP A 182 12.28 11.57 11.39
C ASP A 182 10.89 12.23 11.56
N PRO A 183 10.82 13.51 11.93
CA PRO A 183 9.54 14.19 12.20
C PRO A 183 8.61 14.24 10.99
N GLU A 184 9.14 14.34 9.76
CA GLU A 184 8.31 14.40 8.55
C GLU A 184 7.62 13.06 8.30
N ILE A 185 8.33 11.94 8.51
CA ILE A 185 7.76 10.59 8.41
C ILE A 185 6.69 10.37 9.46
N ILE A 186 6.97 10.75 10.71
CA ILE A 186 6.01 10.60 11.81
C ILE A 186 4.77 11.46 11.59
N PHE A 187 4.93 12.70 11.13
CA PHE A 187 3.83 13.59 10.81
C PHE A 187 2.97 13.00 9.68
N PHE A 188 3.59 12.56 8.59
CA PHE A 188 2.90 11.94 7.47
C PHE A 188 2.09 10.70 7.89
N LEU A 189 2.68 9.79 8.66
CA LEU A 189 1.98 8.59 9.15
C LEU A 189 0.80 8.95 10.07
N SER A 190 0.95 10.00 10.88
CA SER A 190 -0.11 10.45 11.80
C SER A 190 -1.25 11.16 11.06
N ASP A 191 -0.94 11.95 10.02
CA ASP A 191 -1.94 12.59 9.16
C ASP A 191 -2.77 11.54 8.39
N LEU A 192 -2.12 10.49 7.88
CA LEU A 192 -2.81 9.37 7.27
C LEU A 192 -3.75 8.64 8.25
N GLU A 193 -3.32 8.43 9.50
CA GLU A 193 -4.16 7.85 10.56
C GLU A 193 -5.40 8.73 10.82
N ALA A 194 -5.24 10.05 10.88
CA ALA A 194 -6.34 11.00 11.08
C ALA A 194 -7.35 10.97 9.91
N GLN A 195 -6.88 10.83 8.67
CA GLN A 195 -7.74 10.73 7.49
C GLN A 195 -8.47 9.37 7.37
N HIS A 196 -8.03 8.35 8.13
CA HIS A 196 -8.60 7.00 8.11
C HIS A 196 -9.64 6.73 9.20
N LEU A 197 -9.77 7.63 10.18
CA LEU A 197 -10.88 7.60 11.12
C LEU A 197 -12.18 7.90 10.35
N PRO A 198 -13.14 6.96 10.27
CA PRO A 198 -14.48 7.33 9.85
C PRO A 198 -15.04 8.28 10.90
N GLU A 199 -15.57 9.41 10.44
CA GLU A 199 -16.50 10.23 11.20
C GLU A 199 -17.55 9.30 11.82
N ASN A 200 -17.50 9.15 13.14
CA ASN A 200 -18.65 8.68 13.89
C ASN A 200 -19.66 9.83 13.92
N TYR A 201 -20.51 9.91 12.90
CA TYR A 201 -21.82 10.57 12.96
C TYR A 201 -22.82 9.80 12.10
#